data_AF-A0A840Q770-F1
#
_entry.id   AF-A0A840Q770-F1
#
_cell.length_a   1.000
_cell.length_b   1.000
_cell.length_c   1.000
_cell.angle_alpha   90.00
_cell.angle_beta   90.00
_cell.angle_gamma   90.00
#
_symmetry.space_group_name_H-M   'P 1'
#
loop_
_entity.id
_entity.type
_entity.pdbx_description
1 polymer ?
#
loop_
_entity_poly.entity_id
_entity_poly.type
_entity_poly.pdbx_seq_one_letter_code
_entity_poly.pdbx_strand_id
1 'polypeptide(L)'
;MSSNYRSPGDPRLFASALWEYKNANELTQLELANELGESEGAINAYLHAAYPPSAGRLFAICRKIGVDVRTVLIEEWEPLG
;
A
#
# COMPACT_ATOMS: atom_id res chain seq x y z
N MET A 1 -8.87 15.56 -18.43
CA MET A 1 -8.83 14.08 -18.56
C MET A 1 -8.53 13.52 -17.19
N SER A 2 -9.55 13.15 -16.41
CA SER A 2 -9.35 12.59 -15.08
C SER A 2 -9.05 11.10 -15.23
N SER A 3 -7.78 10.72 -15.03
CA SER A 3 -7.42 9.32 -14.88
C SER A 3 -8.02 8.84 -13.56
N ASN A 4 -9.22 8.28 -13.62
CA ASN A 4 -9.94 7.69 -12.48
C ASN A 4 -9.35 6.32 -12.11
N TYR A 5 -8.02 6.22 -12.01
CA TYR A 5 -7.39 5.02 -11.47
C TYR A 5 -7.54 5.03 -9.95
N ARG A 6 -8.66 4.52 -9.44
CA ARG A 6 -8.76 4.12 -8.05
C ARG A 6 -7.90 2.89 -7.86
N SER A 7 -6.93 2.96 -6.96
CA SER A 7 -6.24 1.75 -6.52
C SER A 7 -7.26 0.75 -6.00
N PRO A 8 -7.11 -0.56 -6.28
CA PRO A 8 -8.01 -1.59 -5.77
C PRO A 8 -7.75 -1.91 -4.29
N GLY A 9 -6.71 -1.34 -3.69
CA GLY A 9 -6.36 -1.57 -2.29
C GLY A 9 -7.16 -0.70 -1.34
N ASP A 10 -7.58 -1.25 -0.19
CA ASP A 10 -8.07 -0.48 0.93
C ASP A 10 -6.87 0.24 1.59
N PRO A 11 -6.88 1.59 1.67
CA PRO A 11 -5.75 2.35 2.22
C PRO A 11 -5.41 1.98 3.67
N ARG A 12 -6.42 1.61 4.47
CA ARG A 12 -6.25 1.30 5.90
C ARG A 12 -5.66 -0.08 6.10
N LEU A 13 -6.19 -1.07 5.37
CA LEU A 13 -5.66 -2.44 5.43
C LEU A 13 -4.21 -2.48 4.92
N PHE A 14 -3.93 -1.77 3.82
CA PHE A 14 -2.57 -1.63 3.31
C PHE A 14 -1.64 -0.92 4.29
N ALA A 15 -2.08 0.18 4.91
CA ALA A 15 -1.30 0.89 5.92
C ALA A 15 -0.97 0.00 7.13
N SER A 16 -1.93 -0.79 7.62
CA SER A 16 -1.72 -1.73 8.74
C SER A 16 -0.64 -2.76 8.40
N ALA A 17 -0.78 -3.42 7.26
CA ALA A 17 0.19 -4.40 6.77
C ALA A 17 1.61 -3.79 6.62
N LEU A 18 1.68 -2.55 6.13
CA LEU A 18 2.94 -1.85 5.96
C LEU A 18 3.58 -1.46 7.31
N TRP A 19 2.79 -1.03 8.30
CA TRP A 19 3.25 -0.76 9.66
C TRP A 19 3.76 -2.01 10.37
N GLU A 20 3.03 -3.12 10.26
CA GLU A 20 3.43 -4.42 10.82
C GLU A 20 4.78 -4.84 10.27
N TYR A 21 4.96 -4.79 8.95
CA TYR A 21 6.23 -5.11 8.31
C TYR A 21 7.37 -4.18 8.77
N LYS A 22 7.13 -2.86 8.77
CA LYS A 22 8.12 -1.86 9.21
C LYS A 22 8.59 -2.13 10.63
N ASN A 23 7.66 -2.40 11.55
CA ASN A 23 7.96 -2.60 12.96
C ASN A 23 8.63 -3.95 13.22
N ALA A 24 8.22 -5.01 12.52
CA ALA A 24 8.83 -6.34 12.64
C ALA A 24 10.29 -6.37 12.17
N ASN A 25 10.67 -5.48 11.24
CA ASN A 25 12.03 -5.35 10.73
C ASN A 25 12.77 -4.13 11.31
N GLU A 26 12.19 -3.44 12.30
CA GLU A 26 12.78 -2.28 12.98
C GLU A 26 13.23 -1.15 12.02
N LEU A 27 12.56 -1.00 10.88
CA LEU A 27 12.94 -0.05 9.82
C LEU A 27 12.48 1.37 10.16
N THR A 28 13.29 2.36 9.82
CA THR A 28 12.83 3.75 9.65
C THR A 28 11.96 3.91 8.41
N GLN A 29 11.27 5.05 8.25
CA GLN A 29 10.49 5.31 7.03
C GLN A 29 11.38 5.38 5.79
N LEU A 30 12.58 5.97 5.92
CA LEU A 30 13.55 6.08 4.83
C LEU A 30 14.10 4.71 4.41
N GLU A 31 14.44 3.85 5.38
CA GLU A 31 14.90 2.48 5.09
C GLU A 31 13.80 1.66 4.42
N LEU A 32 12.56 1.76 4.89
CA LEU A 32 11.41 1.12 4.25
C LEU A 32 11.21 1.62 2.82
N ALA A 33 11.38 2.92 2.57
CA ALA A 33 11.28 3.50 1.23
C ALA A 33 12.35 2.94 0.29
N ASN A 34 13.61 2.91 0.75
CA ASN A 34 14.72 2.32 0.02
C ASN A 34 14.51 0.83 -0.25
N GLU A 35 14.01 0.11 0.75
CA GLU A 35 13.71 -1.31 0.62
C GLU A 35 12.60 -1.54 -0.41
N LEU A 36 11.49 -0.81 -0.36
CA LEU A 36 10.38 -1.01 -1.29
C LEU A 36 10.59 -0.35 -2.67
N GLY A 37 11.65 0.44 -2.84
CA GLY A 37 11.89 1.20 -4.07
C GLY A 37 10.81 2.27 -4.29
N GLU A 38 10.39 2.90 -3.20
CA GLU A 38 9.41 3.99 -3.15
C GLU A 38 10.09 5.29 -2.69
N SER A 39 9.44 6.42 -2.94
CA SER A 39 9.86 7.68 -2.32
C SER A 39 9.43 7.72 -0.86
N GLU A 40 10.17 8.42 -0.02
CA GLU A 40 9.81 8.62 1.39
C GLU A 40 8.42 9.27 1.54
N GLY A 41 8.09 10.22 0.65
CA GLY A 41 6.77 10.84 0.62
C GLY A 41 5.63 9.86 0.27
N ALA A 42 5.87 8.90 -0.62
CA ALA A 42 4.89 7.86 -0.94
C ALA A 42 4.70 6.91 0.25
N ILE A 43 5.79 6.46 0.88
CA ILE A 43 5.73 5.64 2.10
C ILE A 43 4.99 6.35 3.21
N ASN A 44 5.27 7.63 3.45
CA ASN A 44 4.55 8.42 4.44
C ASN A 44 3.04 8.48 4.12
N ALA A 45 2.67 8.74 2.86
CA ALA A 45 1.27 8.72 2.45
C ALA A 45 0.60 7.36 2.64
N TYR A 46 1.32 6.26 2.37
CA TYR A 46 0.84 4.89 2.56
C TYR A 46 0.64 4.55 4.03
N LEU A 47 1.63 4.83 4.89
CA LEU A 47 1.58 4.57 6.34
C LEU A 47 0.46 5.35 7.04
N HIS A 48 0.06 6.50 6.48
CA HIS A 48 -1.05 7.31 6.99
C HIS A 48 -2.37 7.09 6.24
N ALA A 49 -2.47 6.04 5.42
CA ALA A 49 -3.67 5.68 4.68
C ALA A 49 -4.27 6.82 3.82
N ALA A 50 -3.43 7.75 3.35
CA ALA A 50 -3.88 8.89 2.54
C ALA A 50 -4.37 8.44 1.16
N TYR A 51 -3.67 7.48 0.57
CA TYR A 51 -4.06 6.75 -0.64
C TYR A 51 -3.25 5.44 -0.70
N PRO A 52 -3.75 4.38 -1.36
CA PRO A 52 -2.96 3.18 -1.59
C PRO A 52 -2.11 3.33 -2.86
N PRO A 53 -1.06 2.52 -3.03
CA PRO A 53 -0.30 2.44 -4.28
C PRO A 53 -1.20 2.00 -5.44
N SER A 54 -0.80 2.30 -6.69
CA SER A 54 -1.49 1.78 -7.87
C SER A 54 -1.54 0.24 -7.87
N ALA A 55 -2.48 -0.38 -8.59
CA ALA A 55 -2.65 -1.84 -8.57
C ALA A 55 -1.33 -2.60 -8.75
N GLY A 56 -0.54 -2.29 -9.79
CA GLY A 56 0.74 -2.95 -10.04
C GLY A 56 1.75 -2.77 -8.89
N ARG A 57 1.81 -1.58 -8.28
CA ARG A 57 2.67 -1.30 -7.13
C ARG A 57 2.17 -1.99 -5.86
N LEU A 58 0.86 -2.06 -5.64
CA LEU A 58 0.24 -2.79 -4.55
C LEU A 58 0.66 -4.26 -4.58
N PHE A 59 0.49 -4.95 -5.71
CA PHE A 59 0.92 -6.34 -5.87
C PHE A 59 2.41 -6.52 -5.62
N ALA A 60 3.25 -5.62 -6.14
CA ALA A 60 4.70 -5.69 -5.97
C ALA A 60 5.11 -5.53 -4.50
N ILE A 61 4.52 -4.56 -3.78
CA ILE A 61 4.81 -4.32 -2.36
C ILE A 61 4.30 -5.49 -1.52
N CYS A 62 3.04 -5.93 -1.69
CA CYS A 62 2.46 -7.07 -0.97
C CYS A 62 3.34 -8.33 -1.10
N ARG A 63 3.80 -8.63 -2.31
CA ARG A 63 4.72 -9.75 -2.54
C ARG A 63 6.03 -9.60 -1.78
N LYS A 64 6.57 -8.38 -1.68
CA LYS A 64 7.83 -8.10 -1.01
C LYS A 64 7.72 -8.21 0.51
N ILE A 65 6.62 -7.71 1.09
CA ILE A 65 6.38 -7.76 2.54
C ILE A 65 5.75 -9.07 3.02
N GLY A 66 5.47 -10.01 2.11
CA GLY A 66 4.93 -11.34 2.43
C GLY A 66 3.44 -11.35 2.78
N VAL A 67 2.68 -10.37 2.29
CA VAL A 67 1.23 -10.22 2.55
C VAL A 67 0.44 -10.68 1.33
N ASP A 68 -0.57 -11.53 1.53
CA ASP A 68 -1.51 -11.87 0.45
C ASP A 68 -2.29 -10.61 0.08
N VAL A 69 -2.16 -10.17 -1.18
CA VAL A 69 -2.82 -8.97 -1.69
C VAL A 69 -4.34 -8.98 -1.43
N ARG A 70 -4.99 -10.14 -1.37
CA ARG A 70 -6.42 -10.27 -1.08
C ARG A 70 -6.81 -9.70 0.29
N THR A 71 -5.89 -9.67 1.25
CA THR A 71 -6.16 -9.13 2.60
C THR A 71 -6.17 -7.60 2.65
N VAL A 72 -5.75 -6.95 1.56
CA VAL A 72 -5.69 -5.48 1.48
C VAL A 72 -6.51 -4.94 0.31
N LEU A 73 -7.31 -5.77 -0.37
CA LEU A 73 -8.25 -5.31 -1.39
C LEU A 73 -9.51 -4.73 -0.75
N ILE A 74 -10.16 -3.80 -1.45
CA ILE A 74 -11.51 -3.35 -1.09
C ILE A 74 -12.48 -4.51 -1.34
N GLU A 75 -13.21 -4.94 -0.31
CA GLU A 75 -14.14 -6.08 -0.38
C GLU A 75 -15.32 -5.82 -1.34
N GLU A 76 -15.73 -4.56 -1.48
CA GLU A 76 -16.87 -4.15 -2.29
C GLU A 76 -16.42 -3.24 -3.44
N TRP A 77 -16.17 -3.83 -4.60
CA TRP A 77 -16.27 -3.08 -5.86
C TRP A 77 -17.75 -3.01 -6.22
N GLU A 78 -18.51 -2.09 -5.64
CA GLU A 78 -19.83 -1.77 -6.18
C GLU A 78 -19.63 -1.05 -7.53
N PRO A 79 -20.04 -1.64 -8.67
CA PRO A 79 -20.14 -0.85 -9.88
C PRO A 79 -21.12 0.29 -9.62
N LEU A 80 -20.72 1.52 -9.93
CA LEU A 80 -21.67 2.64 -9.97
C LEU A 80 -22.80 2.23 -10.91
N GLY A 81 -24.00 2.05 -10.35
CA GLY A 81 -25.22 1.77 -11.10
C GLY A 81 -25.57 2.86 -12.11
#